data_AF-A0A800JYU5-F1
#
_entry.id   AF-A0A800JYU5-F1
#
_cell.length_a   1.000
_cell.length_b   1.000
_cell.length_c   1.000
_cell.angle_alpha   90.00
_cell.angle_beta   90.00
_cell.angle_gamma   90.00
#
_symmetry.space_group_name_H-M   'P 1'
#
loop_
_entity.id
_entity.type
_entity.pdbx_description
1 polymer ?
#
loop_
_entity_poly.entity_id
_entity_poly.type
_entity_poly.pdbx_seq_one_letter_code
_entity_poly.pdbx_strand_id
1 'polypeptide(L)' 'MLRACGLGAILVAFWLLLSGHYTGLLISLGVGSSALVVYLSIRMDVVDHEGVPLQLGGRCWLYLPWLLKEI' A
#
# COMPACT_ATOMS: atom_id res chain seq x y z
N MET A 1 12.33 3.60 -3.92
CA MET A 1 11.88 2.50 -4.80
C MET A 1 11.11 1.40 -4.06
N LEU A 2 11.68 0.71 -3.06
CA LEU A 2 10.98 -0.35 -2.30
C LEU A 2 9.66 0.11 -1.64
N ARG A 3 9.62 1.35 -1.12
CA ARG A 3 8.43 1.95 -0.49
C ARG A 3 7.27 2.14 -1.47
N ALA A 4 7.60 2.54 -2.69
CA ALA A 4 6.64 2.84 -3.74
C ALA A 4 6.00 1.55 -4.28
N CYS A 5 6.80 0.48 -4.44
CA CYS A 5 6.28 -0.85 -4.74
C CYS A 5 5.36 -1.40 -3.62
N GLY A 6 5.72 -1.16 -2.35
CA GLY A 6 4.89 -1.55 -1.21
C GLY A 6 3.53 -0.84 -1.18
N LEU A 7 3.50 0.47 -1.45
CA LEU A 7 2.25 1.24 -1.57
C LEU A 7 1.37 0.71 -2.71
N GLY A 8 1.95 0.47 -3.89
CA GLY A 8 1.21 -0.12 -5.01
C GLY A 8 0.62 -1.49 -4.68
N ALA A 9 1.39 -2.34 -4.02
CA ALA A 9 0.93 -3.67 -3.60
C ALA A 9 -0.22 -3.61 -2.59
N ILE A 10 -0.14 -2.72 -1.60
CA ILE A 10 -1.23 -2.50 -0.62
C ILE A 10 -2.49 -1.97 -1.31
N LEU A 11 -2.34 -1.02 -2.24
CA LEU A 11 -3.47 -0.47 -3.01
C LEU A 11 -4.19 -1.54 -3.84
N VAL A 12 -3.43 -2.37 -4.56
CA VAL A 12 -4.00 -3.47 -5.35
C VAL A 12 -4.66 -4.51 -4.44
N ALA A 13 -4.00 -4.88 -3.34
CA ALA A 13 -4.54 -5.85 -2.38
C ALA A 13 -5.83 -5.33 -1.71
N PHE A 14 -5.86 -4.06 -1.31
CA PHE A 14 -7.03 -3.43 -0.71
C PHE A 14 -8.20 -3.34 -1.70
N TRP A 15 -7.92 -2.95 -2.96
CA TRP A 15 -8.91 -2.95 -4.02
C TRP A 15 -9.47 -4.35 -4.28
N LEU A 16 -8.63 -5.38 -4.36
CA LEU A 16 -9.06 -6.77 -4.55
C LEU A 16 -9.91 -7.28 -3.38
N LEU A 17 -9.50 -6.99 -2.13
CA LEU A 17 -10.23 -7.36 -0.92
C LEU A 17 -11.64 -6.76 -0.89
N LEU A 18 -11.79 -5.50 -1.32
CA LEU A 18 -13.07 -4.80 -1.30
C LEU A 18 -13.95 -5.15 -2.51
N SER A 19 -13.34 -5.33 -3.68
CA SER A 19 -14.04 -5.55 -4.93
C SER A 19 -14.45 -7.02 -5.12
N GLY A 20 -13.59 -7.99 -4.77
CA GLY A 20 -13.85 -9.42 -5.03
C GLY A 20 -13.90 -9.80 -6.51
N HIS A 21 -13.48 -8.90 -7.42
CA HIS A 21 -13.50 -9.14 -8.86
C HIS A 21 -12.16 -9.72 -9.34
N TYR A 22 -12.19 -10.93 -9.88
CA TYR A 22 -11.00 -11.66 -10.38
C TYR A 22 -10.91 -11.71 -11.91
N THR A 23 -11.71 -10.91 -12.61
CA THR A 23 -11.72 -10.89 -14.08
C THR A 23 -10.43 -10.27 -14.60
N GLY A 24 -9.73 -10.96 -15.53
CA GLY A 24 -8.38 -10.56 -15.98
C GLY A 24 -8.27 -9.12 -16.49
N LEU A 25 -9.32 -8.61 -17.15
CA LEU A 25 -9.38 -7.24 -17.64
C LEU A 25 -9.39 -6.23 -16.47
N LEU A 26 -10.24 -6.46 -15.46
CA LEU A 26 -10.32 -5.62 -14.26
C LEU A 26 -9.02 -5.64 -13.45
N ILE A 27 -8.37 -6.81 -13.33
CA ILE A 27 -7.07 -6.91 -12.68
C ILE A 27 -6.02 -6.08 -13.43
N SER A 28 -5.96 -6.19 -14.77
CA SER A 28 -4.99 -5.42 -15.56
C SER A 28 -5.19 -3.91 -15.43
N LEU A 29 -6.45 -3.46 -15.38
CA LEU A 29 -6.80 -2.06 -15.15
C LEU A 29 -6.46 -1.61 -13.72
N GLY A 30 -6.72 -2.44 -12.71
CA GLY A 30 -6.38 -2.16 -11.32
C GLY A 30 -4.88 -2.06 -11.08
N VAL A 31 -4.11 -2.99 -11.65
CA VAL A 31 -2.63 -2.97 -11.61
C VAL A 31 -2.09 -1.76 -12.36
N GLY A 32 -2.58 -1.47 -13.57
CA GLY A 32 -2.15 -0.31 -14.36
C GLY A 32 -2.44 1.02 -13.67
N SER A 33 -3.64 1.18 -13.11
CA SER A 33 -4.03 2.35 -12.33
C SER A 33 -3.15 2.53 -11.09
N SER A 34 -2.91 1.46 -10.34
CA SER A 34 -2.07 1.51 -9.13
C SER A 34 -0.61 1.82 -9.47
N ALA A 35 -0.08 1.28 -10.57
CA ALA A 35 1.25 1.60 -11.06
C ALA A 35 1.37 3.09 -11.47
N LEU A 36 0.32 3.64 -12.08
CA LEU A 36 0.27 5.06 -12.45
C LEU A 36 0.25 5.96 -11.21
N VAL A 37 -0.52 5.61 -10.17
CA VAL A 37 -0.54 6.33 -8.89
C VAL A 37 0.85 6.29 -8.26
N VAL A 38 1.51 5.13 -8.20
CA VAL A 38 2.87 4.98 -7.67
C VAL A 38 3.87 5.83 -8.46
N TYR A 39 3.79 5.82 -9.79
CA TYR A 39 4.62 6.67 -10.64
C TYR A 39 4.42 8.16 -10.35
N LEU A 40 3.17 8.59 -10.17
CA LEU A 40 2.85 9.97 -9.85
C LEU A 40 3.37 10.36 -8.46
N SER A 41 3.24 9.48 -7.46
CA SER A 41 3.77 9.70 -6.11
C SER A 41 5.30 9.80 -6.09
N ILE A 42 6.01 9.03 -6.91
CA ILE A 42 7.46 9.16 -7.09
C ILE A 42 7.78 10.50 -7.77
N ARG A 43 7.03 10.87 -8.81
CA ARG A 43 7.27 12.09 -9.58
C ARG A 43 7.00 13.36 -8.77
N MET A 44 6.07 13.31 -7.82
CA MET A 44 5.73 14.41 -6.92
C MET A 44 6.62 14.48 -5.68
N ASP A 45 7.57 13.55 -5.52
CA ASP A 45 8.40 13.40 -4.30
C ASP A 45 7.57 13.30 -3.00
N VAL A 46 6.31 12.90 -3.12
CA VAL A 46 5.36 12.72 -1.99
C VAL A 46 5.76 11.53 -1.13
N VAL A 47 6.59 10.62 -1.67
CA VAL A 47 7.22 9.54 -0.91
C VAL A 47 8.40 10.11 -0.12
N ASP A 48 8.12 11.08 0.74
CA ASP A 48 9.10 11.69 1.60
C ASP A 48 9.49 10.71 2.73
N HIS A 49 10.61 10.97 3.39
CA HIS A 49 11.16 10.11 4.45
C HIS A 49 10.14 9.86 5.60
N GLU A 50 9.17 10.76 5.78
CA GLU A 50 8.17 10.77 6.85
C GLU A 50 6.88 10.00 6.54
N GLY A 51 6.47 9.91 5.26
CA GLY A 51 5.11 9.46 4.91
C GLY A 51 4.87 7.95 5.04
N VAL A 52 5.93 7.15 5.02
CA VAL A 52 5.82 5.70 5.23
C VAL A 52 6.89 5.29 6.24
N PRO A 53 6.52 4.98 7.49
CA PRO A 53 7.46 4.59 8.52
C PRO A 53 7.91 3.14 8.30
N LEU A 54 8.47 2.82 7.13
CA LEU A 54 9.15 1.56 6.86
C LEU A 54 10.36 1.36 7.78
N GLN A 55 10.84 2.45 8.39
CA GLN A 55 11.90 2.45 9.39
C GLN A 55 11.42 2.03 10.79
N LEU A 56 10.11 2.09 11.08
CA LEU A 56 9.55 1.54 12.33
C LEU A 56 9.52 0.00 12.31
N GLY A 57 9.75 -0.64 11.16
CA GLY A 57 9.84 -2.09 11.03
C GLY A 57 8.59 -2.83 11.52
N GLY A 58 8.72 -4.14 11.72
CA GLY A 58 7.64 -5.00 12.23
C GLY A 58 7.16 -4.67 13.65
N ARG A 59 7.72 -3.64 14.31
CA ARG A 59 7.33 -3.22 15.67
C ARG A 59 5.89 -2.70 15.70
N CYS A 60 5.39 -2.14 14.60
CA CYS A 60 3.98 -1.77 14.46
C CYS A 60 3.06 -3.01 14.63
N TRP A 61 3.43 -4.15 14.05
CA TRP A 61 2.68 -5.41 14.19
C TRP A 61 2.68 -5.96 15.62
N LEU A 62 3.73 -5.69 16.41
CA LEU A 62 3.78 -6.06 17.82
C LEU A 62 3.01 -5.08 18.72
N TYR A 63 2.92 -3.81 18.32
CA TYR A 63 2.19 -2.80 19.05
C TYR A 63 0.66 -2.93 18.88
N LEU A 64 0.20 -3.32 17.68
CA LEU A 64 -1.24 -3.50 17.37
C LEU A 64 -2.00 -4.40 18.35
N PRO A 65 -1.55 -5.63 18.70
CA PRO A 65 -2.26 -6.49 19.65
C PRO A 65 -2.23 -5.95 21.09
N TRP A 66 -1.19 -5.21 21.47
CA TRP A 66 -1.16 -4.53 22.76
C TRP A 66 -2.18 -3.38 22.80
N LEU A 67 -2.21 -2.55 21.75
CA LEU A 67 -3.14 -1.43 21.63
C LEU A 67 -4.61 -1.89 21.58
N LEU A 68 -4.91 -2.96 20.85
CA LEU A 68 -6.25 -3.57 20.78
C LEU A 68 -6.74 -4.13 22.12
N LYS A 69 -5.82 -4.41 23.07
CA LYS A 69 -6.18 -4.85 24.42
C LYS A 69 -6.47 -3.68 25.35
N GLU A 70 -5.84 -2.52 25.10
CA GLU A 70 -5.93 -1.33 25.94
C GLU A 70 -7.17 -0.47 25.65
N ILE A 71 -7.67 -0.51 24.40
CA ILE A 71 -8.89 0.19 23.94
C ILE A 71 -10.11 -0.73 24.07
#